data_AF-A0A353IPP6-F1
#
_entry.id   AF-A0A353IPP6-F1
#
_cell.length_a   1.000
_cell.length_b   1.000
_cell.length_c   1.000
_cell.angle_alpha   90.00
_cell.angle_beta   90.00
_cell.angle_gamma   90.00
#
_symmetry.space_group_name_H-M   'P 1'
#
loop_
_entity.id
_entity.type
_entity.pdbx_description
1 polymer ?
#
loop_
_entity_poly.entity_id
_entity_poly.type
_entity_poly.pdbx_seq_one_letter_code
_entity_poly.pdbx_strand_id
1 'polypeptide(L)'
;MALKVAFQMDPIELVDINGDSTFALLLEAQRRGHDVFYYTPAALSLKDGRLIAHGHSLTVEDNPGDHYRLAHPRNVDLADFDVVQLRQDPPFDMAYITTTHLLERLQPGTLVVNDPASVRNAPEKVFVLDFLDFMPPTLVTRAPDEIRAFRKEHKDIVVKPLYGNGGAAIFRIAEGDTNLNSLIELLGQTFREPIMVQRYLPDVRAGDKRIILVDGEVAG
;
A
#
# COMPACT_ATOMS: atom_id res chain seq x y z
N MET A 1 -17.81 3.36 23.38
CA MET A 1 -16.67 3.02 24.26
C MET A 1 -15.43 3.62 23.61
N ALA A 2 -14.57 4.30 24.37
CA ALA A 2 -13.30 4.81 23.83
C ALA A 2 -12.33 3.64 23.63
N LEU A 3 -11.72 3.55 22.45
CA LEU A 3 -10.71 2.55 22.10
C LEU A 3 -9.32 3.20 22.16
N LYS A 4 -8.29 2.39 22.38
CA LYS A 4 -6.89 2.73 22.11
C LYS A 4 -6.54 2.29 20.70
N VAL A 5 -6.24 3.25 19.83
CA VAL A 5 -5.96 3.01 18.42
C VAL A 5 -4.53 3.45 18.11
N ALA A 6 -3.70 2.50 17.70
CA ALA A 6 -2.35 2.75 17.23
C ALA A 6 -2.37 2.94 15.70
N PHE A 7 -1.78 4.01 15.20
CA PHE A 7 -1.57 4.25 13.77
C PHE A 7 -0.11 4.04 13.43
N GLN A 8 0.16 3.00 12.64
CA GLN A 8 1.45 2.80 11.99
C GLN A 8 1.40 3.44 10.61
N MET A 9 2.12 4.53 10.39
CA MET A 9 2.07 5.26 9.12
C MET A 9 3.39 5.98 8.83
N ASP A 10 3.49 6.54 7.63
CA ASP A 10 4.56 7.46 7.24
C ASP A 10 4.56 8.74 8.11
N PRO A 11 5.65 9.54 8.08
CA PRO A 11 5.76 10.73 8.89
C PRO A 11 4.55 11.68 8.75
N ILE A 12 3.81 11.90 9.85
CA ILE A 12 2.57 12.71 9.89
C ILE A 12 2.78 14.15 9.39
N GLU A 13 3.99 14.67 9.52
CA GLU A 13 4.38 15.99 9.04
C GLU A 13 4.39 16.11 7.50
N LEU A 14 4.47 14.99 6.78
CA LEU A 14 4.50 14.93 5.32
C LEU A 14 3.12 14.71 4.68
N VAL A 15 2.08 14.51 5.49
CA VAL A 15 0.73 14.18 5.03
C VAL A 15 0.06 15.38 4.34
N ASP A 16 -0.51 15.16 3.15
CA ASP A 16 -1.41 16.10 2.48
C ASP A 16 -2.85 15.85 2.93
N ILE A 17 -3.32 16.68 3.87
CA ILE A 17 -4.61 16.51 4.51
C ILE A 17 -5.82 16.68 3.57
N ASN A 18 -5.63 17.21 2.35
CA ASN A 18 -6.74 17.40 1.40
C ASN A 18 -7.23 16.09 0.76
N GLY A 19 -6.39 15.06 0.74
CA GLY A 19 -6.69 13.79 0.08
C GLY A 19 -6.26 12.55 0.84
N ASP A 20 -5.62 12.72 2.01
CA ASP A 20 -5.10 11.59 2.78
C ASP A 20 -6.19 10.87 3.56
N SER A 21 -6.40 9.60 3.21
CA SER A 21 -7.41 8.76 3.85
C SER A 21 -7.00 8.33 5.28
N THR A 22 -5.72 8.28 5.60
CA THR A 22 -5.25 8.04 6.98
C THR A 22 -5.64 9.22 7.88
N PHE A 23 -5.49 10.44 7.39
CA PHE A 23 -5.88 11.66 8.10
C PHE A 23 -7.39 11.73 8.36
N ALA A 24 -8.20 11.37 7.37
CA ALA A 24 -9.65 11.24 7.56
C ALA A 24 -10.01 10.22 8.66
N LEU A 25 -9.30 9.08 8.72
CA LEU A 25 -9.48 8.09 9.78
C LEU A 25 -9.05 8.61 11.17
N LEU A 26 -7.96 9.39 11.24
CA LEU A 26 -7.48 10.02 12.46
C LEU A 26 -8.50 11.03 13.02
N LEU A 27 -9.05 11.90 12.16
CA LEU A 27 -10.11 12.85 12.51
C LEU A 27 -11.33 12.13 13.07
N GLU A 28 -11.78 11.06 12.40
CA GLU A 28 -12.94 10.29 12.84
C GLU A 28 -12.70 9.54 14.15
N ALA A 29 -11.50 8.96 14.34
CA ALA A 29 -11.12 8.30 15.59
C ALA A 29 -11.17 9.28 16.78
N GLN A 30 -10.62 10.49 16.61
CA GLN A 30 -10.71 11.56 17.60
C GLN A 30 -12.14 12.03 17.84
N ARG A 31 -12.94 12.20 16.78
CA ARG A 31 -14.34 12.61 16.90
C ARG A 31 -15.16 11.62 17.73
N ARG A 32 -14.81 10.33 17.67
CA ARG A 32 -15.42 9.26 18.49
C ARG A 32 -14.83 9.16 19.91
N GLY A 33 -13.85 9.99 20.25
CA GLY A 33 -13.20 10.01 21.56
C GLY A 33 -12.23 8.85 21.79
N HIS A 34 -11.64 8.29 20.73
CA HIS A 34 -10.60 7.27 20.85
C HIS A 34 -9.25 7.90 21.24
N ASP A 35 -8.44 7.15 21.99
CA ASP A 35 -7.04 7.52 22.28
C ASP A 35 -6.17 7.11 21.10
N VAL A 36 -5.52 8.09 20.47
CA VAL A 36 -4.73 7.90 19.26
C VAL A 36 -3.25 7.92 19.61
N PHE A 37 -2.58 6.81 19.30
CA PHE A 37 -1.13 6.69 19.37
C PHE A 37 -0.55 6.56 17.97
N TYR A 38 0.54 7.28 17.70
CA TYR A 38 1.19 7.31 16.40
C TYR A 38 2.63 6.83 16.51
N TYR A 39 3.05 6.02 15.54
CA TYR A 39 4.43 5.61 15.35
C TYR A 39 4.73 5.31 13.87
N THR A 40 6.01 5.34 13.51
CA THR A 40 6.47 4.93 12.18
C THR A 40 6.94 3.47 12.20
N PRO A 41 6.99 2.77 11.04
CA PRO A 41 7.43 1.37 10.99
C PRO A 41 8.83 1.15 11.57
N ALA A 42 9.74 2.12 11.40
CA ALA A 42 11.10 2.06 11.93
C ALA A 42 11.18 2.10 13.47
N ALA A 43 10.09 2.51 14.13
CA ALA A 43 10.00 2.57 15.59
C ALA A 43 9.42 1.29 16.22
N LEU A 44 9.17 0.25 15.40
CA LEU A 44 8.69 -1.05 15.83
C LEU A 44 9.85 -1.96 16.26
N SER A 45 9.69 -2.67 17.38
CA SER A 45 10.70 -3.59 17.90
C SER A 45 10.06 -4.81 18.53
N LEU A 46 10.54 -6.01 18.18
CA LEU A 46 10.19 -7.23 18.91
C LEU A 46 11.22 -7.46 20.02
N LYS A 47 10.81 -7.31 21.27
CA LYS A 47 11.67 -7.50 22.44
C LYS A 47 11.11 -8.62 23.32
N ASP A 48 11.84 -9.73 23.37
CA ASP A 48 11.51 -10.88 24.23
C ASP A 48 10.04 -11.37 24.05
N GLY A 49 9.56 -11.39 22.80
CA GLY A 49 8.20 -11.78 22.45
C GLY A 49 7.14 -10.68 22.55
N ARG A 50 7.50 -9.50 23.06
CA ARG A 50 6.61 -8.33 23.13
C ARG A 50 6.85 -7.39 21.97
N LEU A 51 5.78 -6.91 21.34
CA LEU A 51 5.88 -6.02 20.19
C LEU A 51 5.78 -4.56 20.67
N ILE A 52 6.93 -3.92 20.81
CA ILE A 52 7.08 -2.59 21.37
C ILE A 52 7.12 -1.55 20.24
N ALA A 53 6.34 -0.49 20.38
CA ALA A 53 6.41 0.69 19.51
C ALA A 53 6.86 1.91 20.32
N HIS A 54 7.84 2.65 19.79
CA HIS A 54 8.17 3.99 20.27
C HIS A 54 7.39 5.03 19.49
N GLY A 55 6.64 5.89 20.18
CA GLY A 55 5.75 6.82 19.50
C GLY A 55 5.17 7.88 20.42
N HIS A 56 4.11 8.52 19.97
CA HIS A 56 3.52 9.70 20.61
C HIS A 56 2.01 9.58 20.72
N SER A 57 1.41 10.24 21.71
CA SER A 57 0.00 10.61 21.59
C SER A 57 -0.15 11.64 20.48
N LEU A 58 -1.14 11.42 19.61
CA LEU A 58 -1.40 12.26 18.45
C LEU A 58 -2.77 12.93 18.60
N THR A 59 -2.81 14.23 18.32
CA THR A 59 -4.04 14.95 18.00
C THR A 59 -3.92 15.61 16.65
N VAL A 60 -4.96 15.53 15.83
CA VAL A 60 -5.05 16.15 14.50
C VAL A 60 -6.19 17.16 14.42
N GLU A 61 -6.00 18.15 13.55
CA GLU A 61 -7.00 19.18 13.20
C GLU A 61 -6.99 19.40 11.69
N ASP A 62 -8.16 19.59 11.08
CA ASP A 62 -8.26 19.90 9.66
C ASP A 62 -7.90 21.37 9.39
N ASN A 63 -6.60 21.66 9.54
CA ASN A 63 -6.01 22.98 9.42
C ASN A 63 -4.67 22.89 8.68
N PRO A 64 -4.60 23.23 7.38
CA PRO A 64 -3.39 23.11 6.59
C PRO A 64 -2.19 23.85 7.22
N GLY A 65 -1.06 23.14 7.36
CA GLY A 65 0.16 23.67 7.95
C GLY A 65 0.19 23.67 9.48
N ASP A 66 -0.91 23.26 10.12
CA ASP A 66 -1.02 23.14 11.57
C ASP A 66 -1.81 21.91 12.00
N HIS A 67 -1.76 20.85 11.19
CA HIS A 67 -2.73 19.76 11.19
C HIS A 67 -2.51 18.66 12.23
N TYR A 68 -1.45 18.75 13.04
CA TYR A 68 -1.13 17.74 14.05
C TYR A 68 -0.40 18.30 15.27
N ARG A 69 -0.48 17.59 16.40
CA ARG A 69 0.36 17.76 17.58
C ARG A 69 0.80 16.40 18.09
N LEU A 70 2.08 16.28 18.39
CA LEU A 70 2.65 15.11 19.06
C LEU A 70 2.97 15.46 20.51
N ALA A 71 2.55 14.59 21.42
CA ALA A 71 2.80 14.74 22.85
C ALA A 71 3.14 13.40 23.50
N HIS A 72 3.68 13.44 24.71
CA HIS A 72 3.91 12.25 25.55
C HIS A 72 4.66 11.10 24.83
N PRO A 73 5.91 11.35 24.35
CA PRO A 73 6.73 10.29 23.75
C PRO A 73 6.90 9.13 24.73
N ARG A 74 6.62 7.91 24.26
CA ARG A 74 6.66 6.70 25.10
C ARG A 74 6.85 5.44 24.29
N ASN A 75 7.38 4.42 24.97
CA ASN A 75 7.32 3.04 24.51
C ASN A 75 6.04 2.39 25.02
N VAL A 76 5.34 1.68 24.14
CA VAL A 76 4.14 0.91 24.48
C VAL A 76 4.26 -0.51 23.96
N ASP A 77 3.60 -1.45 24.63
CA ASP A 77 3.32 -2.76 24.04
C ASP A 77 2.08 -2.65 23.17
N LEU A 78 2.18 -3.00 21.90
CA LEU A 78 1.04 -2.94 20.98
C LEU A 78 -0.05 -3.95 21.35
N ALA A 79 0.26 -4.98 22.14
CA ALA A 79 -0.74 -5.89 22.69
C ALA A 79 -1.70 -5.21 23.71
N ASP A 80 -1.35 -4.02 24.22
CA ASP A 80 -2.20 -3.24 25.13
C ASP A 80 -3.23 -2.34 24.38
N PHE A 81 -3.23 -2.38 23.05
CA PHE A 81 -4.13 -1.61 22.18
C PHE A 81 -5.29 -2.47 21.68
N ASP A 82 -6.43 -1.82 21.43
CA ASP A 82 -7.60 -2.48 20.85
C ASP A 82 -7.42 -2.67 19.34
N VAL A 83 -6.84 -1.66 18.67
CA VAL A 83 -6.67 -1.63 17.21
C VAL A 83 -5.31 -1.08 16.81
N VAL A 84 -4.68 -1.69 15.80
CA VAL A 84 -3.55 -1.13 15.04
C VAL A 84 -3.99 -0.91 13.60
N GLN A 85 -3.93 0.35 13.14
CA GLN A 85 -4.12 0.75 11.75
C GLN A 85 -2.78 0.65 11.01
N LEU A 86 -2.63 -0.36 10.14
CA LEU A 86 -1.49 -0.52 9.23
C LEU A 86 -1.70 0.39 8.01
N ARG A 87 -1.09 1.57 8.05
CA ARG A 87 -1.30 2.68 7.11
C ARG A 87 0.00 3.22 6.53
N GLN A 88 1.07 2.42 6.56
CA GLN A 88 2.31 2.73 5.86
C GLN A 88 2.10 2.57 4.35
N ASP A 89 2.64 3.50 3.58
CA ASP A 89 2.65 3.43 2.12
C ASP A 89 3.61 2.35 1.62
N PRO A 90 3.44 1.86 0.38
CA PRO A 90 4.47 1.06 -0.27
C PRO A 90 5.76 1.87 -0.51
N PRO A 91 6.89 1.23 -0.86
CA PRO A 91 6.97 -0.01 -1.64
C PRO A 91 6.67 -1.28 -0.83
N PHE A 92 6.15 -2.29 -1.53
CA PHE A 92 5.98 -3.62 -0.96
C PHE A 92 7.33 -4.36 -1.04
N ASP A 93 8.17 -4.14 -0.04
CA ASP A 93 9.53 -4.68 0.05
C ASP A 93 9.72 -5.58 1.29
N MET A 94 10.95 -6.03 1.52
CA MET A 94 11.26 -6.87 2.67
C MET A 94 11.05 -6.17 4.01
N ALA A 95 11.15 -4.83 4.07
CA ALA A 95 10.84 -4.09 5.29
C ALA A 95 9.34 -4.12 5.55
N TYR A 96 8.51 -3.85 4.52
CA TYR A 96 7.05 -3.95 4.59
C TYR A 96 6.62 -5.36 5.04
N ILE A 97 7.14 -6.40 4.36
CA ILE A 97 6.82 -7.80 4.68
C ILE A 97 7.22 -8.14 6.12
N THR A 98 8.41 -7.74 6.56
CA THR A 98 8.86 -8.00 7.93
C THR A 98 7.94 -7.34 8.95
N THR A 99 7.52 -6.10 8.70
CA THR A 99 6.54 -5.40 9.54
C THR A 99 5.22 -6.18 9.66
N THR A 100 4.71 -6.74 8.56
CA THR A 100 3.48 -7.57 8.63
C THR A 100 3.66 -8.83 9.48
N HIS A 101 4.82 -9.50 9.43
CA HIS A 101 5.12 -10.64 10.30
C HIS A 101 5.24 -10.25 11.77
N LEU A 102 5.70 -9.05 12.06
CA LEU A 102 5.74 -8.52 13.42
C LEU A 102 4.33 -8.24 13.94
N LEU A 103 3.51 -7.51 13.17
CA LEU A 103 2.15 -7.15 13.53
C LEU A 103 1.22 -8.37 13.67
N GLU A 104 1.40 -9.41 12.87
CA GLU A 104 0.63 -10.67 12.97
C GLU A 104 0.70 -11.29 14.37
N ARG A 105 1.79 -11.07 15.12
CA ARG A 105 1.99 -11.61 16.47
C ARG A 105 1.00 -11.05 17.50
N LEU A 106 0.31 -9.97 17.17
CA LEU A 106 -0.71 -9.36 18.02
C LEU A 106 -2.04 -10.12 17.99
N GLN A 107 -2.26 -10.96 17.00
CA GLN A 107 -3.52 -11.67 16.84
C GLN A 107 -3.62 -12.90 17.78
N PRO A 108 -4.83 -13.22 18.28
CA PRO A 108 -6.11 -12.54 18.03
C PRO A 108 -6.42 -11.38 19.00
N GLY A 109 -5.46 -10.96 19.84
CA GLY A 109 -5.69 -10.01 20.94
C GLY A 109 -5.97 -8.58 20.47
N THR A 110 -5.10 -8.02 19.64
CA THR A 110 -5.27 -6.69 19.05
C THR A 110 -5.70 -6.84 17.60
N LEU A 111 -6.73 -6.09 17.19
CA LEU A 111 -7.16 -6.07 15.79
C LEU A 111 -6.16 -5.26 14.96
N VAL A 112 -5.54 -5.89 13.97
CA VAL A 112 -4.71 -5.17 12.99
C VAL A 112 -5.50 -5.01 11.70
N VAL A 113 -5.63 -3.76 11.22
CA VAL A 113 -6.37 -3.40 10.02
C VAL A 113 -5.41 -2.91 8.94
N ASN A 114 -5.24 -3.59 7.81
CA ASN A 114 -5.81 -4.90 7.47
C ASN A 114 -5.05 -6.06 8.12
N ASP A 115 -5.62 -7.27 8.03
CA ASP A 115 -4.97 -8.50 8.48
C ASP A 115 -3.54 -8.62 7.89
N PRO A 116 -2.48 -8.68 8.73
CA PRO A 116 -1.10 -8.63 8.24
C PRO A 116 -0.76 -9.81 7.33
N ALA A 117 -1.36 -10.98 7.56
CA ALA A 117 -1.18 -12.15 6.71
C ALA A 117 -1.78 -11.97 5.33
N SER A 118 -2.96 -11.37 5.27
CA SER A 118 -3.63 -11.06 4.01
C SER A 118 -2.88 -9.97 3.25
N VAL A 119 -2.41 -8.91 3.93
CA VAL A 119 -1.65 -7.82 3.30
C VAL A 119 -0.40 -8.35 2.60
N ARG A 120 0.38 -9.23 3.23
CA ARG A 120 1.59 -9.79 2.59
C ARG A 120 1.31 -10.83 1.50
N ASN A 121 0.16 -11.51 1.56
CA ASN A 121 -0.22 -12.54 0.59
C ASN A 121 -1.12 -12.01 -0.54
N ALA A 122 -1.56 -10.75 -0.46
CA ALA A 122 -2.33 -10.07 -1.50
C ALA A 122 -1.62 -8.81 -2.05
N PRO A 123 -0.38 -8.90 -2.60
CA PRO A 123 0.24 -7.76 -3.26
C PRO A 123 -0.60 -7.27 -4.44
N GLU A 124 -0.83 -5.95 -4.53
CA GLU A 124 -1.84 -5.33 -5.40
C GLU A 124 -1.93 -5.90 -6.83
N LYS A 125 -0.79 -6.01 -7.55
CA LYS A 125 -0.77 -6.47 -8.95
C LYS A 125 -0.73 -7.99 -9.09
N VAL A 126 -0.39 -8.72 -8.02
CA VAL A 126 -0.33 -10.19 -8.03
C VAL A 126 -1.69 -10.76 -7.63
N PHE A 127 -2.35 -10.18 -6.63
CA PHE A 127 -3.63 -10.66 -6.12
C PHE A 127 -4.73 -10.69 -7.19
N VAL A 128 -4.72 -9.72 -8.10
CA VAL A 128 -5.70 -9.66 -9.19
C VAL A 128 -5.56 -10.81 -10.21
N LEU A 129 -4.44 -11.54 -10.21
CA LEU A 129 -4.24 -12.69 -11.10
C LEU A 129 -5.20 -13.86 -10.79
N ASP A 130 -5.86 -13.86 -9.63
CA ASP A 130 -6.93 -14.82 -9.32
C ASP A 130 -8.29 -14.42 -9.96
N PHE A 131 -8.34 -13.27 -10.65
CA PHE A 131 -9.55 -12.65 -11.20
C PHE A 131 -9.39 -12.27 -12.68
N LEU A 132 -8.67 -13.10 -13.46
CA LEU A 132 -8.33 -12.82 -14.86
C LEU A 132 -9.54 -12.51 -15.75
N ASP A 133 -10.72 -13.07 -15.47
CA ASP A 133 -11.95 -12.82 -16.22
C ASP A 133 -12.38 -11.34 -16.21
N PHE A 134 -11.90 -10.56 -15.23
CA PHE A 134 -12.16 -9.12 -15.11
C PHE A 134 -10.99 -8.25 -15.55
N MET A 135 -9.90 -8.85 -16.05
CA MET A 135 -8.69 -8.15 -16.44
C MET A 135 -8.55 -8.05 -17.97
N PRO A 136 -7.83 -7.05 -18.49
CA PRO A 136 -7.35 -7.12 -19.86
C PRO A 136 -6.44 -8.34 -20.06
N PRO A 137 -6.21 -8.78 -21.30
CA PRO A 137 -5.15 -9.73 -21.61
C PRO A 137 -3.86 -9.32 -20.89
N THR A 138 -3.27 -10.26 -20.14
CA THR A 138 -2.19 -10.01 -19.19
C THR A 138 -1.13 -11.09 -19.32
N LEU A 139 0.13 -10.66 -19.32
CA LEU A 139 1.33 -11.48 -19.29
C LEU A 139 2.19 -11.06 -18.09
N VAL A 140 2.71 -12.03 -17.35
CA VAL A 140 3.71 -11.80 -16.29
C VAL A 140 4.95 -12.60 -16.63
N THR A 141 6.06 -11.93 -16.95
CA THR A 141 7.26 -12.61 -17.46
C THR A 141 8.54 -11.85 -17.20
N ARG A 142 9.67 -12.56 -17.32
CA ARG A 142 11.02 -11.99 -17.45
C ARG A 142 11.59 -12.15 -18.86
N ALA A 143 10.92 -12.90 -19.73
CA ALA A 143 11.43 -13.22 -21.06
C ALA A 143 11.13 -12.07 -22.04
N PRO A 144 12.15 -11.41 -22.59
CA PRO A 144 11.95 -10.32 -23.57
C PRO A 144 11.18 -10.78 -24.81
N ASP A 145 11.37 -12.02 -25.24
CA ASP A 145 10.72 -12.56 -26.44
C ASP A 145 9.22 -12.75 -26.24
N GLU A 146 8.79 -13.18 -25.06
CA GLU A 146 7.37 -13.25 -24.69
C GLU A 146 6.72 -11.87 -24.71
N ILE A 147 7.42 -10.84 -24.24
CA ILE A 147 6.91 -9.45 -24.27
C ILE A 147 6.76 -8.96 -25.72
N ARG A 148 7.73 -9.28 -26.59
CA ARG A 148 7.66 -8.94 -28.03
C ARG A 148 6.51 -9.68 -28.73
N ALA A 149 6.32 -10.97 -28.42
CA ALA A 149 5.22 -11.76 -28.95
C ALA A 149 3.86 -11.19 -28.52
N PHE A 150 3.71 -10.89 -27.22
CA PHE A 150 2.52 -10.28 -26.66
C PHE A 150 2.22 -8.91 -27.29
N ARG A 151 3.24 -8.07 -27.50
CA ARG A 151 3.07 -6.81 -28.23
C ARG A 151 2.66 -7.04 -29.68
N LYS A 152 3.22 -8.03 -30.37
CA LYS A 152 2.84 -8.33 -31.76
C LYS A 152 1.37 -8.71 -31.87
N GLU A 153 0.85 -9.44 -30.89
CA GLU A 153 -0.56 -9.83 -30.82
C GLU A 153 -1.49 -8.65 -30.48
N HIS A 154 -1.16 -7.89 -29.42
CA HIS A 154 -2.06 -6.87 -28.86
C HIS A 154 -1.78 -5.44 -29.33
N LYS A 155 -0.66 -5.21 -30.01
CA LYS A 155 -0.17 -3.96 -30.62
C LYS A 155 0.18 -2.85 -29.62
N ASP A 156 -0.82 -2.43 -28.85
CA ASP A 156 -0.74 -1.36 -27.84
C ASP A 156 -0.80 -1.98 -26.45
N ILE A 157 0.28 -1.84 -25.69
CA ILE A 157 0.48 -2.51 -24.41
C ILE A 157 0.90 -1.53 -23.32
N VAL A 158 0.68 -1.93 -22.08
CA VAL A 158 1.22 -1.27 -20.88
C VAL A 158 2.18 -2.24 -20.21
N VAL A 159 3.37 -1.76 -19.87
CA VAL A 159 4.40 -2.49 -19.13
C VAL A 159 4.58 -1.83 -17.77
N LYS A 160 4.59 -2.62 -16.69
CA LYS A 160 4.74 -2.13 -15.32
C LYS A 160 5.41 -3.14 -14.39
N PRO A 161 6.19 -2.69 -13.39
CA PRO A 161 6.71 -3.57 -12.34
C PRO A 161 5.59 -4.05 -11.41
N LEU A 162 5.81 -5.18 -10.74
CA LEU A 162 4.82 -5.76 -9.81
C LEU A 162 4.69 -4.95 -8.51
N TYR A 163 5.81 -4.59 -7.87
CA TYR A 163 5.85 -4.10 -6.49
C TYR A 163 6.05 -2.59 -6.32
N GLY A 164 5.81 -1.78 -7.36
CA GLY A 164 5.84 -0.31 -7.28
C GLY A 164 4.50 0.32 -6.91
N ASN A 165 4.53 1.57 -6.44
CA ASN A 165 3.37 2.41 -6.10
C ASN A 165 3.24 3.65 -7.00
N GLY A 166 2.12 4.37 -6.88
CA GLY A 166 1.96 5.74 -7.39
C GLY A 166 2.11 5.90 -8.92
N GLY A 167 1.97 4.83 -9.70
CA GLY A 167 2.19 4.87 -11.15
C GLY A 167 3.67 4.87 -11.57
N ALA A 168 4.59 4.64 -10.63
CA ALA A 168 6.01 4.57 -10.92
C ALA A 168 6.32 3.44 -11.92
N ALA A 169 7.12 3.78 -12.94
CA ALA A 169 7.57 2.86 -13.99
C ALA A 169 6.43 2.15 -14.75
N ILE A 170 5.28 2.82 -14.93
CA ILE A 170 4.22 2.39 -15.85
C ILE A 170 4.44 3.04 -17.21
N PHE A 171 4.58 2.22 -18.24
CA PHE A 171 4.85 2.69 -19.60
C PHE A 171 3.82 2.14 -20.57
N ARG A 172 3.19 3.02 -21.34
CA ARG A 172 2.42 2.62 -22.52
C ARG A 172 3.35 2.54 -23.73
N ILE A 173 3.28 1.44 -24.45
CA ILE A 173 4.02 1.20 -25.69
C ILE A 173 3.00 1.02 -26.81
N ALA A 174 2.74 2.12 -27.52
CA ALA A 174 1.82 2.15 -28.64
C ALA A 174 2.33 1.32 -29.83
N GLU A 175 1.45 1.01 -30.77
CA GLU A 175 1.83 0.42 -32.06
C GLU A 175 2.84 1.35 -32.77
N GLY A 176 4.01 0.84 -33.16
CA GLY A 176 5.08 1.60 -33.82
C GLY A 176 6.12 2.24 -32.91
N ASP A 177 5.92 2.26 -31.58
CA ASP A 177 6.94 2.75 -30.63
C ASP A 177 8.24 1.92 -30.71
N THR A 178 9.38 2.59 -30.84
CA THR A 178 10.70 1.97 -31.05
C THR A 178 11.46 1.69 -29.74
N ASN A 179 10.94 2.13 -28.59
CA ASN A 179 11.64 2.09 -27.30
C ASN A 179 11.45 0.78 -26.52
N LEU A 180 10.61 -0.14 -27.01
CA LEU A 180 10.30 -1.38 -26.28
C LEU A 180 11.55 -2.10 -25.78
N ASN A 181 12.56 -2.28 -26.62
CA ASN A 181 13.75 -3.05 -26.26
C ASN A 181 14.55 -2.38 -25.14
N SER A 182 14.79 -1.08 -25.27
CA SER A 182 15.49 -0.29 -24.25
C SER A 182 14.72 -0.28 -22.93
N LEU A 183 13.38 -0.24 -23.00
CA LEU A 183 12.54 -0.29 -21.81
C LEU A 183 12.60 -1.66 -21.13
N ILE A 184 12.49 -2.75 -21.88
CA ILE A 184 12.61 -4.11 -21.33
C ILE A 184 13.99 -4.29 -20.66
N GLU A 185 15.05 -3.79 -21.28
CA GLU A 185 16.41 -3.85 -20.71
C GLU A 185 16.49 -3.04 -19.41
N LEU A 186 16.04 -1.79 -19.42
CA LEU A 186 16.02 -0.92 -18.23
C LEU A 186 15.25 -1.57 -17.08
N LEU A 187 14.02 -2.04 -17.35
CA LEU A 187 13.19 -2.68 -16.33
C LEU A 187 13.82 -3.98 -15.84
N GLY A 188 14.41 -4.78 -16.72
CA GLY A 188 15.07 -6.04 -16.37
C GLY A 188 16.36 -5.87 -15.56
N GLN A 189 17.04 -4.73 -15.68
CA GLN A 189 18.18 -4.36 -14.84
C GLN A 189 17.75 -3.76 -13.50
N THR A 190 16.64 -3.02 -13.49
CA THR A 190 16.14 -2.30 -12.31
C THR A 190 15.41 -3.23 -11.35
N PHE A 191 14.59 -4.14 -11.88
CA PHE A 191 13.74 -5.04 -11.11
C PHE A 191 14.21 -6.48 -11.26
N ARG A 192 14.28 -7.20 -10.13
CA ARG A 192 14.67 -8.62 -10.13
C ARG A 192 13.47 -9.52 -10.38
N GLU A 193 12.27 -9.00 -10.21
CA GLU A 193 11.00 -9.70 -10.33
C GLU A 193 10.53 -9.70 -11.78
N PRO A 194 9.58 -10.59 -12.16
CA PRO A 194 8.87 -10.46 -13.42
C PRO A 194 8.17 -9.11 -13.55
N ILE A 195 7.99 -8.67 -14.79
CA ILE A 195 7.16 -7.50 -15.10
C ILE A 195 5.78 -7.95 -15.56
N MET A 196 4.78 -7.09 -15.34
CA MET A 196 3.44 -7.27 -15.86
C MET A 196 3.28 -6.49 -17.17
N VAL A 197 2.74 -7.14 -18.19
CA VAL A 197 2.41 -6.57 -19.49
C VAL A 197 0.92 -6.79 -19.73
N GLN A 198 0.20 -5.74 -20.07
CA GLN A 198 -1.25 -5.81 -20.33
C GLN A 198 -1.60 -5.12 -21.64
N ARG A 199 -2.67 -5.56 -22.30
CA ARG A 199 -3.24 -4.79 -23.41
C ARG A 199 -3.68 -3.42 -22.90
N TYR A 200 -3.34 -2.35 -23.61
CA TYR A 200 -3.83 -1.01 -23.28
C TYR A 200 -5.35 -0.92 -23.47
N LEU A 201 -6.04 -0.30 -22.50
CA LEU A 201 -7.47 -0.03 -22.55
C LEU A 201 -7.69 1.47 -22.82
N PRO A 202 -8.19 1.86 -24.01
CA PRO A 202 -8.43 3.27 -24.33
C PRO A 202 -9.39 3.97 -23.36
N ASP A 203 -10.33 3.23 -22.79
CA ASP A 203 -11.36 3.73 -21.88
C ASP A 203 -10.80 4.33 -20.59
N VAL A 204 -9.53 4.03 -20.23
CA VAL A 204 -8.84 4.66 -19.08
C VAL A 204 -8.77 6.18 -19.22
N ARG A 205 -8.90 6.72 -20.45
CA ARG A 205 -8.99 8.17 -20.71
C ARG A 205 -10.24 8.82 -20.14
N ALA A 206 -11.31 8.04 -19.91
CA ALA A 206 -12.51 8.50 -19.24
C ALA A 206 -12.34 8.58 -17.70
N GLY A 207 -11.19 8.14 -17.19
CA GLY A 207 -10.86 8.10 -15.78
C GLY A 207 -10.61 6.68 -15.30
N ASP A 208 -9.72 6.55 -14.32
CA ASP A 208 -9.56 5.33 -13.52
C ASP A 208 -10.47 5.46 -12.29
N LYS A 209 -11.34 4.48 -12.08
CA LYS A 209 -12.34 4.50 -11.01
C LYS A 209 -11.76 3.84 -9.77
N ARG A 210 -11.77 4.56 -8.65
CA ARG A 210 -11.40 4.00 -7.34
C ARG A 210 -12.65 3.50 -6.64
N ILE A 211 -12.72 2.18 -6.43
CA ILE A 211 -13.78 1.53 -5.66
C ILE A 211 -13.22 1.19 -4.27
N ILE A 212 -13.93 1.57 -3.21
CA ILE A 212 -13.55 1.32 -1.82
C ILE A 212 -14.50 0.28 -1.25
N LEU A 213 -13.92 -0.78 -0.67
CA LEU A 213 -14.64 -1.80 0.08
C LEU A 213 -14.31 -1.65 1.57
N VAL A 214 -15.33 -1.64 2.41
CA VAL A 214 -15.22 -1.67 3.87
C VAL A 214 -15.88 -2.95 4.35
N ASP A 215 -15.08 -3.89 4.84
CA ASP A 215 -15.57 -5.22 5.28
C ASP A 215 -16.39 -5.96 4.20
N GLY A 216 -15.96 -5.83 2.94
CA GLY A 216 -16.64 -6.42 1.77
C GLY A 216 -17.77 -5.58 1.18
N GLU A 217 -18.25 -4.54 1.87
CA GLU A 217 -19.32 -3.67 1.40
C GLU A 217 -18.79 -2.49 0.60
N VAL A 218 -19.46 -2.17 -0.52
CA VAL A 218 -19.07 -1.04 -1.40
C VAL A 218 -19.41 0.29 -0.72
N ALA A 219 -18.38 1.13 -0.51
CA ALA A 219 -18.50 2.41 0.19
C ALA A 219 -18.27 3.65 -0.69
N GLY A 220 -17.81 3.46 -1.93
CA GLY A 220 -17.50 4.52 -2.89
C GLY A 220 -16.84 3.98 -4.13
#